data_AF-A0A1G6RVX0-F1
#
_entry.id   AF-A0A1G6RVX0-F1
#
_cell.length_a   1.000
_cell.length_b   1.000
_cell.length_c   1.000
_cell.angle_alpha   90.00
_cell.angle_beta   90.00
_cell.angle_gamma   90.00
#
_symmetry.space_group_name_H-M   'P 1'
#
loop_
_entity.id
_entity.type
_entity.pdbx_description
1 polymer ?
#
loop_
_entity_poly.entity_id
_entity_poly.type
_entity_poly.pdbx_seq_one_letter_code
_entity_poly.pdbx_strand_id
1 'polypeptide(L)'
;MRLYRGIAVPESKANEAVAVIEGNGLLVGGRFWSGLAVHDLKMRLEPLWDEPGLSLKLTRPNSAEPLARVCACVRARDALYYACSHNRKGEDTTPILITFDADPDDVVIDGRDFLYTVIQLGNATLSRKALERVFGTAVLRYADRAWASADQQVRIACADLAVQDPDVIGAHAANELVLGGRYRTRFSSAFMVRAPVPKERIASVERVDHRAYVLPDIDVALEQLLP
;
A
#
# COMPACT_ATOMS: atom_id res chain seq x y z
N MET A 1 0.18 -14.96 2.66
CA MET A 1 1.18 -13.91 2.89
C MET A 1 0.95 -13.31 4.26
N ARG A 2 1.98 -13.28 5.12
CA ARG A 2 1.90 -12.67 6.45
C ARG A 2 2.03 -11.14 6.33
N LEU A 3 1.10 -10.41 6.92
CA LEU A 3 1.00 -8.96 6.85
C LEU A 3 0.76 -8.34 8.24
N TYR A 4 1.05 -7.05 8.32
CA TYR A 4 1.00 -6.26 9.54
C TYR A 4 0.24 -4.96 9.30
N ARG A 5 -0.62 -4.58 10.23
CA ARG A 5 -1.28 -3.28 10.26
C ARG A 5 -0.99 -2.60 11.59
N GLY A 6 -0.55 -1.34 11.53
CA GLY A 6 -0.44 -0.50 12.71
C GLY A 6 -1.54 0.55 12.77
N ILE A 7 -2.23 0.63 13.91
CA ILE A 7 -3.20 1.68 14.21
C ILE A 7 -2.84 2.34 15.55
N ALA A 8 -3.39 3.53 15.78
CA ALA A 8 -3.42 4.14 17.09
C ALA A 8 -4.89 4.42 17.44
N VAL A 9 -5.24 4.20 18.70
CA VAL A 9 -6.60 4.42 19.22
C VAL A 9 -6.53 5.12 20.57
N PRO A 10 -7.64 5.68 21.08
CA PRO A 10 -7.66 6.23 22.43
C PRO A 10 -7.40 5.16 23.48
N GLU A 11 -6.68 5.49 24.55
CA GLU A 11 -6.33 4.53 25.61
C GLU A 11 -7.58 3.89 26.23
N SER A 12 -8.64 4.68 26.41
CA SER A 12 -9.94 4.20 26.92
C SER A 12 -10.63 3.18 26.00
N LYS A 13 -10.24 3.12 24.72
CA LYS A 13 -10.80 2.25 23.69
C LYS A 13 -9.88 1.10 23.29
N ALA A 14 -8.64 1.06 23.78
CA ALA A 14 -7.66 0.09 23.31
C ALA A 14 -8.05 -1.37 23.58
N ASN A 15 -8.60 -1.71 24.76
CA ASN A 15 -9.07 -3.08 25.03
C ASN A 15 -10.27 -3.48 24.17
N GLU A 16 -11.20 -2.55 23.95
CA GLU A 16 -12.36 -2.77 23.08
C GLU A 16 -11.92 -3.00 21.64
N ALA A 17 -10.98 -2.19 21.12
CA ALA A 17 -10.45 -2.33 19.77
C ALA A 17 -9.76 -3.68 19.57
N VAL A 18 -8.94 -4.13 20.53
CA VAL A 18 -8.30 -5.46 20.51
C VAL A 18 -9.36 -6.55 20.44
N ALA A 19 -10.32 -6.56 21.37
CA ALA A 19 -11.36 -7.58 21.43
C ALA A 19 -12.24 -7.62 20.17
N VAL A 20 -12.56 -6.45 19.60
CA VAL A 20 -13.34 -6.36 18.35
C VAL A 20 -12.57 -6.94 17.16
N ILE A 21 -11.27 -6.65 17.04
CA ILE A 21 -10.46 -7.15 15.93
C ILE A 21 -10.23 -8.66 16.07
N GLU A 22 -9.98 -9.16 17.28
CA GLU A 22 -9.85 -10.60 17.54
C GLU A 22 -11.17 -11.35 17.29
N GLY A 23 -12.29 -10.75 17.70
CA GLY A 23 -13.61 -11.36 17.57
C GLY A 23 -14.20 -11.33 16.17
N ASN A 24 -13.92 -10.27 15.39
CA ASN A 24 -14.60 -9.99 14.12
C ASN A 24 -13.66 -9.82 12.91
N GLY A 25 -12.35 -9.75 13.12
CA GLY A 25 -11.38 -9.44 12.08
C GLY A 25 -11.31 -7.95 11.73
N LEU A 26 -10.82 -7.63 10.53
CA LEU A 26 -10.74 -6.25 10.02
C LEU A 26 -11.93 -5.98 9.09
N LEU A 27 -12.94 -5.29 9.63
CA LEU A 27 -14.15 -4.91 8.91
C LEU A 27 -14.03 -3.51 8.30
N VAL A 28 -14.63 -3.31 7.14
CA VAL A 28 -14.79 -1.98 6.52
C VAL A 28 -16.05 -1.32 7.08
N GLY A 29 -16.00 -0.96 8.35
CA GLY A 29 -17.06 -0.22 9.03
C GLY A 29 -16.48 0.73 10.07
N GLY A 30 -16.83 2.01 10.01
CA GLY A 30 -16.34 3.06 10.91
C GLY A 30 -15.41 4.10 10.26
N ARG A 31 -15.04 5.15 11.02
CA ARG A 31 -14.25 6.32 10.53
C ARG A 31 -12.86 5.96 9.98
N PHE A 32 -12.32 4.80 10.31
CA PHE A 32 -10.94 4.42 9.98
C PHE A 32 -10.76 3.89 8.54
N TRP A 33 -11.85 3.54 7.85
CA TRP A 33 -11.79 2.66 6.65
C TRP A 33 -12.50 3.21 5.42
N SER A 34 -13.14 4.38 5.50
CA SER A 34 -13.89 4.93 4.36
C SER A 34 -12.96 5.46 3.26
N GLY A 35 -13.15 4.97 2.04
CA GLY A 35 -12.51 5.52 0.83
C GLY A 35 -11.31 4.75 0.29
N LEU A 36 -10.96 3.61 0.89
CA LEU A 36 -9.94 2.70 0.34
C LEU A 36 -10.61 1.63 -0.52
N ALA A 37 -10.75 1.90 -1.82
CA ALA A 37 -11.33 0.95 -2.76
C ALA A 37 -10.52 0.89 -4.05
N VAL A 38 -10.35 -0.32 -4.59
CA VAL A 38 -9.55 -0.58 -5.80
C VAL A 38 -10.33 -1.51 -6.73
N HIS A 39 -10.39 -1.16 -8.01
CA HIS A 39 -10.93 -2.06 -9.04
C HIS A 39 -10.00 -3.24 -9.24
N ASP A 40 -10.55 -4.44 -9.28
CA ASP A 40 -9.76 -5.65 -9.50
C ASP A 40 -9.39 -5.80 -10.97
N LEU A 41 -8.10 -5.71 -11.27
CA LEU A 41 -7.55 -5.80 -12.63
C LEU A 41 -6.71 -7.05 -12.84
N LYS A 42 -6.44 -7.87 -11.80
CA LYS A 42 -5.49 -8.99 -11.86
C LYS A 42 -5.80 -9.95 -13.00
N MET A 43 -7.06 -10.36 -13.14
CA MET A 43 -7.51 -11.27 -14.20
C MET A 43 -7.48 -10.69 -15.62
N ARG A 44 -7.29 -9.37 -15.75
CA ARG A 44 -7.33 -8.63 -17.01
C ARG A 44 -6.03 -7.87 -17.29
N LEU A 45 -4.99 -8.11 -16.52
CA LEU A 45 -3.77 -7.30 -16.52
C LEU A 45 -3.08 -7.32 -17.88
N GLU A 46 -2.82 -8.50 -18.46
CA GLU A 46 -2.22 -8.63 -19.79
C GLU A 46 -3.15 -8.11 -20.91
N PRO A 47 -4.45 -8.48 -20.97
CA PRO A 47 -5.36 -7.88 -21.94
C PRO A 47 -5.45 -6.34 -21.88
N LEU A 48 -5.40 -5.75 -20.68
CA LEU A 48 -5.38 -4.29 -20.52
C LEU A 48 -4.03 -3.68 -20.90
N TRP A 49 -2.94 -4.40 -20.65
CA TRP A 49 -1.61 -3.99 -21.08
C TRP A 49 -1.50 -3.95 -22.60
N ASP A 50 -2.02 -4.94 -23.31
CA ASP A 50 -1.92 -4.98 -24.77
C ASP A 50 -2.83 -3.96 -25.48
N GLU A 51 -3.75 -3.32 -24.75
CA GLU A 51 -4.66 -2.31 -25.29
C GLU A 51 -3.92 -1.03 -25.68
N PRO A 52 -3.84 -0.65 -26.98
CA PRO A 52 -3.16 0.57 -27.40
C PRO A 52 -3.79 1.83 -26.80
N GLY A 53 -5.12 1.82 -26.60
CA GLY A 53 -5.91 2.90 -26.01
C GLY A 53 -6.03 2.85 -24.49
N LEU A 54 -5.04 2.29 -23.78
CA LEU A 54 -5.04 2.18 -22.32
C LEU A 54 -5.39 3.53 -21.67
N SER A 55 -6.43 3.52 -20.83
CA SER A 55 -6.97 4.74 -20.22
C SER A 55 -7.65 4.42 -18.90
N LEU A 56 -7.96 5.46 -18.12
CA LEU A 56 -8.67 5.31 -16.85
C LEU A 56 -10.04 4.68 -16.98
N LYS A 57 -10.73 4.86 -18.12
CA LYS A 57 -12.04 4.22 -18.35
C LYS A 57 -11.94 2.69 -18.37
N LEU A 58 -10.78 2.16 -18.76
CA LEU A 58 -10.50 0.73 -18.84
C LEU A 58 -10.06 0.16 -17.49
N THR A 59 -9.23 0.90 -16.74
CA THR A 59 -8.73 0.47 -15.42
C THR A 59 -9.66 0.80 -14.27
N ARG A 60 -10.63 1.71 -14.47
CA ARG A 60 -11.61 2.17 -13.48
C ARG A 60 -13.01 2.27 -14.10
N PRO A 61 -13.59 1.15 -14.58
CA PRO A 61 -14.87 1.19 -15.25
C PRO A 61 -15.99 1.54 -14.25
N ASN A 62 -16.86 2.47 -14.63
CA ASN A 62 -18.04 2.85 -13.82
C ASN A 62 -18.99 1.69 -13.52
N SER A 63 -18.92 0.62 -14.33
CA SER A 63 -19.77 -0.58 -14.19
C SER A 63 -19.28 -1.57 -13.14
N ALA A 64 -18.06 -1.41 -12.60
CA ALA A 64 -17.52 -2.30 -11.57
C ALA A 64 -17.36 -1.53 -10.27
N GLU A 65 -17.98 -2.02 -9.20
CA GLU A 65 -17.77 -1.43 -7.88
C GLU A 65 -16.34 -1.72 -7.40
N PRO A 66 -15.61 -0.70 -6.91
CA PRO A 66 -14.28 -0.91 -6.39
C PRO A 66 -14.36 -1.69 -5.08
N LEU A 67 -13.45 -2.65 -4.89
CA LEU A 67 -13.45 -3.52 -3.73
C LEU A 67 -12.82 -2.81 -2.54
N ALA A 68 -13.49 -2.86 -1.40
CA ALA A 68 -12.99 -2.24 -0.18
C ALA A 68 -11.71 -2.90 0.32
N ARG A 69 -10.79 -2.10 0.86
CA ARG A 69 -9.45 -2.54 1.27
C ARG A 69 -9.05 -2.05 2.65
N VAL A 70 -8.12 -2.77 3.28
CA VAL A 70 -7.37 -2.32 4.46
C VAL A 70 -5.90 -2.16 4.12
N CYS A 71 -5.25 -1.10 4.62
CA CYS A 71 -3.81 -0.92 4.43
C CYS A 71 -3.02 -1.96 5.23
N ALA A 72 -1.86 -2.37 4.74
CA ALA A 72 -0.97 -3.27 5.45
C ALA A 72 0.48 -3.12 4.97
N CYS A 73 1.39 -3.68 5.75
CA CYS A 73 2.81 -3.78 5.43
C CYS A 73 3.25 -5.23 5.54
N VAL A 74 4.34 -5.60 4.86
CA VAL A 74 4.92 -6.95 4.94
C VAL A 74 5.82 -7.09 6.15
N ARG A 75 6.39 -5.98 6.63
CA ARG A 75 7.25 -5.96 7.81
C ARG A 75 6.55 -5.28 8.97
N ALA A 76 6.68 -5.88 10.16
CA ALA A 76 6.18 -5.31 11.40
C ALA A 76 6.72 -3.90 11.65
N ARG A 77 7.99 -3.62 11.33
CA ARG A 77 8.62 -2.29 11.49
C ARG A 77 7.87 -1.18 10.74
N ASP A 78 7.38 -1.47 9.54
CA ASP A 78 6.64 -0.50 8.72
C ASP A 78 5.25 -0.27 9.31
N ALA A 79 4.59 -1.32 9.79
CA ALA A 79 3.32 -1.18 10.51
C ALA A 79 3.50 -0.39 11.81
N LEU A 80 4.60 -0.58 12.55
CA LEU A 80 4.93 0.17 13.76
C LEU A 80 5.12 1.67 13.47
N TYR A 81 5.64 2.07 12.30
CA TYR A 81 5.62 3.48 11.89
C TYR A 81 4.21 4.06 11.94
N TYR A 82 3.23 3.33 11.41
CA TYR A 82 1.85 3.77 11.44
C TYR A 82 1.26 3.79 12.85
N ALA A 83 1.50 2.76 13.66
CA ALA A 83 0.98 2.68 15.02
C ALA A 83 1.59 3.73 15.96
N CYS A 84 2.92 3.87 15.94
CA CYS A 84 3.67 4.64 16.93
C CYS A 84 3.91 6.10 16.54
N SER A 85 3.81 6.43 15.25
CA SER A 85 4.12 7.78 14.73
C SER A 85 2.99 8.36 13.88
N HIS A 86 2.68 7.77 12.72
CA HIS A 86 1.78 8.41 11.75
C HIS A 86 0.33 8.55 12.24
N ASN A 87 -0.24 7.50 12.82
CA ASN A 87 -1.63 7.52 13.31
C ASN A 87 -1.73 8.05 14.74
N ARG A 88 -0.61 8.18 15.46
CA ARG A 88 -0.59 8.58 16.86
C ARG A 88 -0.71 10.09 17.00
N LYS A 89 -1.95 10.60 17.09
CA LYS A 89 -2.27 12.03 17.11
C LYS A 89 -3.52 12.32 17.93
N GLY A 90 -3.57 13.47 18.60
CA GLY A 90 -4.72 13.86 19.42
C GLY A 90 -4.96 12.84 20.54
N GLU A 91 -6.18 12.29 20.59
CA GLU A 91 -6.57 11.28 21.58
C GLU A 91 -6.05 9.87 21.25
N ASP A 92 -5.68 9.61 19.98
CA ASP A 92 -5.19 8.31 19.51
C ASP A 92 -3.74 8.09 19.97
N THR A 93 -3.58 7.65 21.21
CA THR A 93 -2.28 7.60 21.90
C THR A 93 -1.74 6.19 22.10
N THR A 94 -2.60 5.17 21.97
CA THR A 94 -2.28 3.77 22.24
C THR A 94 -2.07 3.02 20.93
N PRO A 95 -0.82 2.66 20.61
CA PRO A 95 -0.51 1.95 19.38
C PRO A 95 -0.92 0.47 19.49
N ILE A 96 -1.50 -0.05 18.42
CA ILE A 96 -1.87 -1.46 18.28
C ILE A 96 -1.24 -1.98 16.99
N LEU A 97 -0.55 -3.11 17.10
CA LEU A 97 -0.03 -3.88 15.98
C LEU A 97 -0.93 -5.10 15.77
N ILE A 98 -1.42 -5.25 14.54
CA ILE A 98 -2.26 -6.37 14.12
C ILE A 98 -1.46 -7.21 13.14
N THR A 99 -1.35 -8.50 13.42
CA THR A 99 -0.68 -9.48 12.56
C THR A 99 -1.73 -10.38 11.95
N PHE A 100 -1.72 -10.57 10.64
CA PHE A 100 -2.71 -11.39 9.95
C PHE A 100 -2.17 -12.00 8.66
N ASP A 101 -2.80 -13.07 8.19
CA ASP A 101 -2.49 -13.70 6.92
C ASP A 101 -3.48 -13.25 5.84
N ALA A 102 -2.99 -13.02 4.62
CA ALA A 102 -3.80 -12.68 3.46
C ALA A 102 -3.46 -13.58 2.27
N ASP A 103 -4.45 -13.85 1.43
CA ASP A 103 -4.22 -14.46 0.12
C ASP A 103 -3.43 -13.47 -0.76
N PRO A 104 -2.31 -13.85 -1.41
CA PRO A 104 -1.62 -12.97 -2.36
C PRO A 104 -2.54 -12.39 -3.46
N ASP A 105 -3.61 -13.10 -3.85
CA ASP A 105 -4.57 -12.61 -4.84
C ASP A 105 -5.46 -11.49 -4.28
N ASP A 106 -5.62 -11.41 -2.96
CA ASP A 106 -6.33 -10.33 -2.27
C ASP A 106 -5.43 -9.09 -2.04
N VAL A 107 -4.15 -9.14 -2.40
CA VAL A 107 -3.15 -8.09 -2.13
C VAL A 107 -2.82 -7.27 -3.38
N VAL A 108 -2.80 -5.95 -3.22
CA VAL A 108 -2.29 -4.98 -4.21
C VAL A 108 -1.38 -3.97 -3.52
N ILE A 109 -0.47 -3.34 -4.25
CA ILE A 109 0.42 -2.30 -3.70
C ILE A 109 -0.38 -1.04 -3.39
N ASP A 110 -0.17 -0.45 -2.21
CA ASP A 110 -0.60 0.92 -1.94
C ASP A 110 0.41 1.91 -2.53
N GLY A 111 0.26 2.20 -3.83
CA GLY A 111 1.22 3.01 -4.56
C GLY A 111 1.09 4.52 -4.33
N ARG A 112 0.06 5.00 -3.61
CA ARG A 112 -0.36 6.41 -3.64
C ARG A 112 0.70 7.38 -3.13
N ASP A 113 1.44 6.96 -2.11
CA ASP A 113 2.48 7.79 -1.50
C ASP A 113 3.83 7.68 -2.21
N PHE A 114 4.01 6.76 -3.17
CA PHE A 114 5.28 6.59 -3.87
C PHE A 114 5.10 6.20 -5.34
N LEU A 115 4.77 4.95 -5.63
CA LEU A 115 4.77 4.40 -7.00
C LEU A 115 3.93 5.20 -7.99
N TYR A 116 2.69 5.57 -7.64
CA TYR A 116 1.83 6.41 -8.48
C TYR A 116 2.51 7.75 -8.79
N THR A 117 3.17 8.35 -7.81
CA THR A 117 3.81 9.66 -7.98
C THR A 117 5.01 9.57 -8.89
N VAL A 118 5.85 8.54 -8.73
CA VAL A 118 7.03 8.31 -9.57
C VAL A 118 6.62 7.98 -11.01
N ILE A 119 5.62 7.12 -11.22
CA ILE A 119 5.13 6.79 -12.58
C ILE A 119 4.51 8.02 -13.26
N GLN A 120 3.76 8.84 -12.52
CA GLN A 120 3.07 10.00 -13.08
C GLN A 120 3.99 11.19 -13.36
N LEU A 121 4.87 11.50 -12.41
CA LEU A 121 5.60 12.76 -12.35
C LEU A 121 7.13 12.59 -12.31
N GLY A 122 7.63 11.36 -12.18
CA GLY A 122 9.05 11.10 -12.02
C GLY A 122 9.88 11.41 -13.26
N ASN A 123 11.14 11.78 -13.02
CA ASN A 123 12.15 11.85 -14.06
C ASN A 123 12.62 10.44 -14.38
N ALA A 124 12.42 9.96 -15.63
CA ALA A 124 12.74 8.59 -16.03
C ALA A 124 14.20 8.20 -15.74
N THR A 125 15.16 9.08 -16.00
CA THR A 125 16.59 8.84 -15.79
C THR A 125 16.92 8.65 -14.31
N LEU A 126 16.35 9.49 -13.43
CA LEU A 126 16.57 9.41 -11.99
C LEU A 126 15.80 8.24 -11.35
N SER A 127 14.59 7.99 -11.84
CA SER A 127 13.63 7.08 -11.22
C SER A 127 13.87 5.60 -11.57
N ARG A 128 14.41 5.29 -12.75
CA ARG A 128 14.48 3.91 -13.27
C ARG A 128 15.15 2.95 -12.30
N LYS A 129 16.36 3.28 -11.83
CA LYS A 129 17.14 2.43 -10.92
C LYS A 129 16.48 2.28 -9.55
N ALA A 130 15.83 3.34 -9.07
CA ALA A 130 15.11 3.28 -7.80
C ALA A 130 13.88 2.37 -7.91
N LEU A 131 13.09 2.50 -8.98
CA LEU A 131 11.94 1.64 -9.22
C LEU A 131 12.35 0.18 -9.36
N GLU A 132 13.37 -0.13 -10.16
CA GLU A 132 13.85 -1.51 -10.33
C GLU A 132 14.29 -2.14 -9.00
N ARG A 133 15.00 -1.39 -8.15
CA ARG A 133 15.47 -1.91 -6.85
C ARG A 133 14.34 -2.20 -5.87
N VAL A 134 13.27 -1.41 -5.91
CA VAL A 134 12.17 -1.46 -4.93
C VAL A 134 11.03 -2.37 -5.40
N PHE A 135 10.72 -2.33 -6.69
CA PHE A 135 9.55 -2.97 -7.29
C PHE A 135 9.94 -4.05 -8.32
N GLY A 136 11.24 -4.36 -8.45
CA GLY A 136 11.75 -5.35 -9.39
C GLY A 136 11.75 -4.86 -10.84
N THR A 137 12.36 -5.63 -11.74
CA THR A 137 12.45 -5.28 -13.17
C THR A 137 11.07 -5.24 -13.85
N ALA A 138 10.10 -6.03 -13.37
CA ALA A 138 8.75 -6.08 -13.93
C ALA A 138 8.03 -4.71 -13.92
N VAL A 139 8.33 -3.84 -12.95
CA VAL A 139 7.72 -2.50 -12.88
C VAL A 139 8.10 -1.63 -14.08
N LEU A 140 9.25 -1.88 -14.69
CA LEU A 140 9.84 -1.00 -15.70
C LEU A 140 9.00 -0.96 -16.97
N ARG A 141 8.29 -2.03 -17.34
CA ARG A 141 7.38 -1.99 -18.50
C ARG A 141 6.33 -0.90 -18.33
N TYR A 142 5.70 -0.83 -17.15
CA TYR A 142 4.66 0.17 -16.85
C TYR A 142 5.23 1.57 -16.76
N ALA A 143 6.38 1.72 -16.10
CA ALA A 143 7.06 3.01 -15.96
C ALA A 143 7.49 3.56 -17.33
N ASP A 144 8.10 2.73 -18.18
CA ASP A 144 8.60 3.13 -19.50
C ASP A 144 7.46 3.56 -20.42
N ARG A 145 6.34 2.82 -20.43
CA ARG A 145 5.15 3.22 -21.18
C ARG A 145 4.53 4.51 -20.66
N ALA A 146 4.47 4.69 -19.33
CA ALA A 146 3.96 5.92 -18.73
C ALA A 146 4.83 7.12 -19.11
N TRP A 147 6.14 7.02 -18.96
CA TRP A 147 7.07 8.11 -19.25
C TRP A 147 7.18 8.44 -20.74
N ALA A 148 6.94 7.48 -21.62
CA ALA A 148 6.83 7.72 -23.06
C ALA A 148 5.56 8.48 -23.47
N SER A 149 4.54 8.53 -22.61
CA SER A 149 3.28 9.23 -22.88
C SER A 149 3.27 10.64 -22.27
N ALA A 150 2.71 11.62 -22.98
CA ALA A 150 2.39 12.93 -22.41
C ALA A 150 1.00 12.96 -21.73
N ASP A 151 0.18 11.92 -21.92
CA ASP A 151 -1.17 11.84 -21.37
C ASP A 151 -1.16 11.30 -19.93
N GLN A 152 -1.59 12.14 -18.99
CA GLN A 152 -1.69 11.80 -17.59
C GLN A 152 -2.62 10.61 -17.31
N GLN A 153 -3.69 10.44 -18.08
CA GLN A 153 -4.60 9.31 -17.90
C GLN A 153 -3.93 7.98 -18.22
N VAL A 154 -3.10 7.95 -19.27
CA VAL A 154 -2.29 6.77 -19.62
C VAL A 154 -1.29 6.46 -18.52
N ARG A 155 -0.62 7.48 -17.96
CA ARG A 155 0.34 7.32 -16.85
C ARG A 155 -0.32 6.72 -15.61
N ILE A 156 -1.49 7.23 -15.22
CA ILE A 156 -2.23 6.72 -14.07
C ILE A 156 -2.71 5.28 -14.36
N ALA A 157 -3.20 4.99 -15.56
CA ALA A 157 -3.62 3.64 -15.93
C ALA A 157 -2.44 2.64 -15.89
N CYS A 158 -1.24 3.04 -16.30
CA CYS A 158 -0.04 2.21 -16.14
C CYS A 158 0.26 1.91 -14.66
N ALA A 159 0.11 2.90 -13.77
CA ALA A 159 0.26 2.69 -12.34
C ALA A 159 -0.83 1.77 -11.77
N ASP A 160 -2.09 1.88 -12.23
CA ASP A 160 -3.20 1.00 -11.84
C ASP A 160 -2.90 -0.48 -12.17
N LEU A 161 -2.22 -0.76 -13.29
CA LEU A 161 -1.77 -2.10 -13.66
C LEU A 161 -0.59 -2.54 -12.79
N ALA A 162 0.44 -1.69 -12.65
CA ALA A 162 1.67 -2.00 -11.92
C ALA A 162 1.40 -2.40 -10.46
N VAL A 163 0.47 -1.75 -9.77
CA VAL A 163 0.15 -2.06 -8.37
C VAL A 163 -0.53 -3.43 -8.17
N GLN A 164 -1.02 -4.06 -9.24
CA GLN A 164 -1.72 -5.35 -9.20
C GLN A 164 -0.93 -6.50 -9.81
N ASP A 165 0.17 -6.19 -10.50
CA ASP A 165 1.08 -7.17 -11.12
C ASP A 165 1.73 -8.06 -10.03
N PRO A 166 1.55 -9.40 -10.10
CA PRO A 166 2.11 -10.33 -9.11
C PRO A 166 3.64 -10.24 -8.96
N ASP A 167 4.37 -10.00 -10.04
CA ASP A 167 5.83 -9.93 -10.00
C ASP A 167 6.29 -8.64 -9.31
N VAL A 168 5.58 -7.54 -9.58
CA VAL A 168 5.81 -6.23 -8.93
C VAL A 168 5.45 -6.31 -7.44
N ILE A 169 4.34 -6.95 -7.10
CA ILE A 169 3.91 -7.21 -5.71
C ILE A 169 4.97 -8.04 -4.97
N GLY A 170 5.44 -9.13 -5.58
CA GLY A 170 6.44 -10.01 -5.01
C GLY A 170 7.76 -9.29 -4.73
N ALA A 171 8.23 -8.48 -5.68
CA ALA A 171 9.44 -7.69 -5.52
C ALA A 171 9.29 -6.62 -4.42
N HIS A 172 8.17 -5.89 -4.38
CA HIS A 172 7.91 -4.89 -3.33
C HIS A 172 7.77 -5.53 -1.95
N ALA A 173 7.22 -6.74 -1.87
CA ALA A 173 7.16 -7.49 -0.62
C ALA A 173 8.57 -7.86 -0.11
N ALA A 174 9.48 -8.20 -1.03
CA ALA A 174 10.87 -8.50 -0.71
C ALA A 174 11.71 -7.26 -0.37
N ASN A 175 11.32 -6.06 -0.85
CA ASN A 175 12.10 -4.82 -0.67
C ASN A 175 12.43 -4.48 0.79
N GLU A 176 13.71 -4.26 1.08
CA GLU A 176 14.19 -3.87 2.42
C GLU A 176 14.46 -2.37 2.56
N LEU A 177 14.50 -1.63 1.44
CA LEU A 177 14.82 -0.21 1.41
C LEU A 177 13.64 0.61 1.93
N VAL A 178 13.91 1.54 2.84
CA VAL A 178 12.91 2.45 3.37
C VAL A 178 12.68 3.59 2.39
N LEU A 179 11.45 3.70 1.92
CA LEU A 179 10.99 4.74 1.01
C LEU A 179 10.52 5.95 1.81
N GLY A 180 10.96 7.13 1.40
CA GLY A 180 10.39 8.41 1.80
C GLY A 180 9.30 8.79 0.82
N GLY A 181 8.03 8.61 1.18
CA GLY A 181 6.89 8.91 0.33
C GLY A 181 6.32 10.32 0.53
N ARG A 182 5.19 10.57 -0.13
CA ARG A 182 4.37 11.77 0.09
C ARG A 182 4.04 11.93 1.57
N TYR A 183 3.88 13.19 1.98
CA TYR A 183 3.57 13.54 3.38
C TYR A 183 4.63 13.04 4.39
N ARG A 184 5.87 12.83 3.93
CA ARG A 184 6.99 12.33 4.76
C ARG A 184 6.72 10.94 5.36
N THR A 185 5.92 10.14 4.66
CA THR A 185 5.71 8.73 5.03
C THR A 185 7.01 7.95 4.92
N ARG A 186 7.20 6.95 5.80
CA ARG A 186 8.40 6.10 5.82
C ARG A 186 7.98 4.64 5.87
N PHE A 187 8.30 3.87 4.83
CA PHE A 187 7.92 2.46 4.72
C PHE A 187 8.83 1.73 3.76
N SER A 188 9.18 0.47 4.05
CA SER A 188 9.75 -0.43 3.05
C SER A 188 8.69 -1.14 2.20
N SER A 189 7.47 -1.27 2.72
CA SER A 189 6.36 -1.92 2.05
C SER A 189 5.02 -1.25 2.39
N ALA A 190 4.14 -1.14 1.41
CA ALA A 190 2.80 -0.59 1.56
C ALA A 190 1.84 -1.31 0.62
N PHE A 191 0.81 -1.92 1.20
CA PHE A 191 -0.16 -2.77 0.52
C PHE A 191 -1.58 -2.41 0.93
N MET A 192 -2.53 -2.79 0.07
CA MET A 192 -3.96 -2.81 0.33
C MET A 192 -4.46 -4.24 0.18
N VAL A 193 -5.16 -4.74 1.19
CA VAL A 193 -5.69 -6.11 1.25
C VAL A 193 -7.20 -6.07 1.09
N ARG A 194 -7.78 -6.99 0.32
CA ARG A 194 -9.24 -7.13 0.20
C ARG A 194 -9.87 -7.30 1.57
N ALA A 195 -10.92 -6.54 1.82
CA ALA A 195 -11.65 -6.57 3.07
C ALA A 195 -13.07 -7.13 2.85
N PRO A 196 -13.69 -7.74 3.87
CA PRO A 196 -13.17 -7.90 5.24
C PRO A 196 -12.01 -8.91 5.32
N VAL A 197 -11.07 -8.68 6.25
CA VAL A 197 -10.14 -9.73 6.67
C VAL A 197 -10.83 -10.52 7.80
N PRO A 198 -11.19 -11.79 7.59
CA PRO A 198 -11.90 -12.59 8.59
C PRO A 198 -11.05 -12.86 9.83
N LYS A 199 -11.70 -13.07 10.98
CA LYS A 199 -11.01 -13.29 12.27
C LYS A 199 -10.07 -14.51 12.24
N GLU A 200 -10.39 -15.53 11.46
CA GLU A 200 -9.59 -16.75 11.32
C GLU A 200 -8.23 -16.48 10.67
N ARG A 201 -8.09 -15.34 9.98
CA ARG A 201 -6.84 -14.86 9.40
C ARG A 201 -6.06 -13.94 10.35
N ILE A 202 -6.62 -13.54 11.49
CA ILE A 202 -5.93 -12.73 12.50
C ILE A 202 -5.04 -13.65 13.34
N ALA A 203 -3.74 -13.40 13.30
CA ALA A 203 -2.75 -14.18 14.04
C ALA A 203 -2.47 -13.59 15.43
N SER A 204 -2.40 -12.26 15.55
CA SER A 204 -2.30 -11.57 16.85
C SER A 204 -2.76 -10.12 16.77
N VAL A 205 -3.19 -9.58 17.91
CA VAL A 205 -3.52 -8.16 18.09
C VAL A 205 -2.89 -7.69 19.39
N GLU A 206 -1.89 -6.82 19.30
CA GLU A 206 -1.02 -6.50 20.43
C GLU A 206 -0.93 -4.99 20.63
N ARG A 207 -1.03 -4.56 21.89
CA ARG A 207 -0.59 -3.22 22.28
C ARG A 207 0.93 -3.19 22.24
N VAL A 208 1.51 -2.12 21.70
CA VAL A 208 2.97 -1.99 21.60
C VAL A 208 3.48 -0.80 22.40
N ASP A 209 4.71 -0.88 22.92
CA ASP A 209 5.32 0.27 23.59
C ASP A 209 5.97 1.19 22.56
N HIS A 210 5.34 2.34 22.29
CA HIS A 210 5.87 3.33 21.35
C HIS A 210 7.20 3.95 21.79
N ARG A 211 7.57 3.89 23.07
CA ARG A 211 8.81 4.53 23.58
C ARG A 211 10.06 3.84 23.07
N ALA A 212 9.96 2.56 22.72
CA ALA A 212 11.05 1.79 22.11
C ALA A 212 11.11 1.93 20.58
N TYR A 213 10.12 2.58 19.96
CA TYR A 213 10.08 2.72 18.51
C TYR A 213 11.06 3.79 18.03
N VAL A 214 11.94 3.39 17.11
CA VAL A 214 12.87 4.28 16.42
C VAL A 214 12.39 4.47 14.99
N LEU A 215 12.25 5.73 14.57
CA LEU A 215 11.87 6.06 13.21
C LEU A 215 12.99 5.65 12.24
N PRO A 216 12.72 4.84 11.21
CA PRO A 216 13.77 4.40 10.29
C PRO A 216 14.26 5.54 9.40
N ASP A 217 15.54 5.50 9.04
CA ASP A 217 16.13 6.39 8.04
C ASP A 217 15.60 6.08 6.63
N ILE A 218 15.65 7.08 5.75
CA ILE A 218 15.15 6.94 4.37
C ILE A 218 16.32 6.55 3.46
N ASP A 219 16.17 5.43 2.75
CA ASP A 219 17.12 4.96 1.75
C ASP A 219 16.85 5.56 0.36
N VAL A 220 15.56 5.74 0.03
CA VAL A 220 15.10 6.28 -1.26
C VAL A 220 14.05 7.35 -1.01
N ALA A 221 14.42 8.62 -1.24
CA ALA A 221 13.51 9.74 -1.05
C ALA A 221 12.78 10.09 -2.35
N LEU A 222 11.45 10.24 -2.29
CA LEU A 222 10.63 10.59 -3.45
C LEU A 222 11.11 11.89 -4.12
N GLU A 223 11.55 12.87 -3.33
CA GLU A 223 12.03 14.18 -3.83
C GLU A 223 13.27 14.05 -4.74
N GLN A 224 14.06 12.99 -4.59
CA GLN A 224 15.23 12.73 -5.46
C GLN A 224 14.84 12.15 -6.82
N LEU A 225 13.59 11.71 -6.97
CA LEU A 225 13.08 11.04 -8.18
C LEU A 225 12.22 11.97 -9.05
N LEU A 226 11.84 13.12 -8.52
CA LEU A 226 11.03 14.11 -9.22
C LEU A 226 11.92 15.13 -9.96
N PRO A 227 11.41 15.78 -11.02
CA PRO A 227 12.11 16.83 -11.76
C PRO A 227 12.49 18.05 -10.92
#